data_AF-A0A7V7WWG6-F1
#
_entry.id   AF-A0A7V7WWG6-F1
#
_cell.length_a   1.000
_cell.length_b   1.000
_cell.length_c   1.000
_cell.angle_alpha   90.00
_cell.angle_beta   90.00
_cell.angle_gamma   90.00
#
_symmetry.space_group_name_H-M   'P 1'
#
loop_
_entity.id
_entity.type
_entity.pdbx_description
1 polymer ?
#
loop_
_entity_poly.entity_id
_entity_poly.type
_entity_poly.pdbx_seq_one_letter_code
_entity_poly.pdbx_strand_id
1 'polypeptide(L)'
;MISTLARRLDALADWRRALDRAVEQYAEFLSDHDLRDAAAGAQIDALRQRLASDRLVLAFVAEFSRGKSELINAIFFADAGRRVLPATPGRTTMCPVELSWDAEQPAGVSLLPIDTRLKTLSLAELREKPDLWRRIELPVLEAAQLAEALAEVKRTSQVSLDEARQLGFWNDEHPQDNPPRASDGTVEVPMWRHA
;
A
#
# COMPACT_ATOMS: atom_id res chain seq x y z
N MET A 1 22.56 -6.91 -9.53
CA MET A 1 22.17 -7.86 -10.60
C MET A 1 20.65 -7.79 -10.70
N ILE A 2 20.07 -7.42 -11.85
CA ILE A 2 18.61 -7.25 -11.96
C ILE A 2 17.92 -8.61 -11.81
N SER A 3 16.94 -8.72 -10.92
CA SER A 3 16.25 -9.98 -10.68
C SER A 3 15.43 -10.43 -11.90
N THR A 4 15.20 -11.74 -12.04
CA THR A 4 14.32 -12.28 -13.10
C THR A 4 12.92 -11.67 -13.05
N LEU A 5 12.43 -11.34 -11.85
CA LEU A 5 11.16 -10.65 -11.65
C LEU A 5 11.22 -9.24 -12.23
N ALA A 6 12.20 -8.42 -11.82
CA ALA A 6 12.37 -7.06 -12.31
C ALA A 6 12.43 -7.01 -13.85
N ARG A 7 13.20 -7.91 -14.48
CA ARG A 7 13.25 -8.02 -15.95
C ARG A 7 11.89 -8.33 -16.59
N ARG A 8 11.05 -9.16 -15.97
CA ARG A 8 9.70 -9.44 -16.48
C ARG A 8 8.77 -8.24 -16.31
N LEU A 9 8.92 -7.49 -15.23
CA LEU A 9 8.18 -6.24 -15.00
C LEU A 9 8.58 -5.17 -16.02
N ASP A 10 9.87 -5.03 -16.31
CA ASP A 10 10.38 -4.13 -17.35
C ASP A 10 9.83 -4.51 -18.73
N ALA A 11 9.87 -5.80 -19.08
CA ALA A 11 9.32 -6.29 -20.35
C ALA A 11 7.80 -6.02 -20.47
N LEU A 12 7.04 -6.14 -19.38
CA LEU A 12 5.62 -5.80 -19.36
C LEU A 12 5.41 -4.30 -19.56
N ALA A 13 6.21 -3.46 -18.91
CA ALA A 13 6.16 -2.01 -19.07
C ALA A 13 6.48 -1.59 -20.52
N ASP A 14 7.50 -2.20 -21.12
CA ASP A 14 7.89 -1.93 -22.51
C ASP A 14 6.85 -2.38 -23.51
N TRP A 15 6.27 -3.58 -23.32
CA TRP A 15 5.15 -4.05 -24.12
C TRP A 15 3.96 -3.08 -24.04
N ARG A 16 3.62 -2.59 -22.85
CA ARG A 16 2.50 -1.65 -22.67
C ARG A 16 2.75 -0.33 -23.40
N ARG A 17 3.96 0.22 -23.30
CA ARG A 17 4.36 1.44 -24.04
C ARG A 17 4.32 1.21 -25.55
N ALA A 18 4.73 0.04 -26.03
CA ALA A 18 4.67 -0.30 -27.45
C ALA A 18 3.22 -0.41 -27.94
N LEU A 19 2.33 -0.99 -27.13
CA LEU A 19 0.91 -1.07 -27.43
C LEU A 19 0.24 0.31 -27.48
N ASP A 20 0.51 1.20 -26.52
CA ASP A 20 -0.02 2.57 -26.56
C ASP A 20 0.42 3.31 -27.83
N ARG A 21 1.70 3.23 -28.19
CA ARG A 21 2.21 3.80 -29.45
C ARG A 21 1.54 3.21 -30.69
N ALA A 22 1.23 1.92 -30.69
CA ALA A 22 0.54 1.27 -31.81
C ALA A 22 -0.91 1.73 -31.92
N VAL A 23 -1.60 1.94 -30.78
CA VAL A 23 -2.94 2.51 -30.74
C VAL A 23 -2.95 3.96 -31.22
N GLU A 24 -1.94 4.75 -30.85
CA GLU A 24 -1.76 6.11 -31.34
C GLU A 24 -1.55 6.17 -32.86
N GLN A 25 -0.64 5.35 -33.39
CA GLN A 25 -0.42 5.23 -34.84
C GLN A 25 -1.68 4.78 -35.59
N TYR A 26 -2.47 3.88 -35.01
CA TYR A 26 -3.75 3.47 -35.58
C TYR A 26 -4.76 4.63 -35.58
N ALA A 27 -4.80 5.45 -34.54
CA ALA A 27 -5.66 6.61 -34.46
C ALA A 27 -5.28 7.69 -35.49
N GLU A 28 -3.98 7.91 -35.70
CA GLU A 28 -3.45 8.77 -36.76
C GLU A 28 -3.85 8.24 -38.14
N PHE A 29 -3.62 6.96 -38.41
CA PHE A 29 -4.04 6.31 -39.66
C PHE A 29 -5.54 6.48 -39.95
N LEU A 30 -6.41 6.25 -38.97
CA LEU A 30 -7.84 6.47 -39.16
C LEU A 30 -8.18 7.93 -39.45
N SER A 31 -7.44 8.87 -38.84
CA SER A 31 -7.64 10.31 -39.06
C SER A 31 -7.19 10.71 -40.47
N ASP A 32 -6.04 10.23 -40.92
CA ASP A 32 -5.46 10.50 -42.25
C ASP A 32 -6.32 9.97 -43.39
N HIS A 33 -7.14 8.95 -43.12
CA HIS A 33 -8.03 8.31 -44.10
C HIS A 33 -9.51 8.71 -43.94
N ASP A 34 -9.84 9.71 -43.12
CA ASP A 34 -11.22 10.13 -42.82
C ASP A 34 -12.13 8.99 -42.28
N LEU A 35 -11.51 7.99 -41.62
CA LEU A 35 -12.18 6.82 -41.03
C LEU A 35 -12.38 6.96 -39.51
N ARG A 36 -11.91 8.06 -38.90
CA ARG A 36 -12.07 8.33 -37.47
C ARG A 36 -13.38 9.07 -37.20
N ASP A 37 -14.46 8.31 -37.08
CA ASP A 37 -15.72 8.85 -36.56
C ASP A 37 -15.67 9.07 -35.03
N ALA A 38 -16.71 9.69 -34.48
CA ALA A 38 -16.80 9.98 -33.06
C ALA A 38 -16.78 8.72 -32.16
N ALA A 39 -17.34 7.60 -32.65
CA ALA A 39 -17.40 6.36 -31.89
C ALA A 39 -16.02 5.70 -31.83
N ALA A 40 -15.32 5.63 -32.97
CA ALA A 40 -13.95 5.14 -33.06
C ALA A 40 -12.99 6.00 -32.23
N GLY A 41 -13.13 7.33 -32.29
CA GLY A 41 -12.37 8.26 -31.46
C GLY A 41 -12.54 7.98 -29.97
N ALA A 42 -13.79 7.88 -29.50
CA ALA A 42 -14.08 7.61 -28.09
C ALA A 42 -13.54 6.24 -27.62
N GLN A 43 -13.60 5.21 -28.47
CA GLN A 43 -13.06 3.88 -28.15
C GLN A 43 -11.53 3.90 -28.02
N ILE A 44 -10.84 4.59 -28.93
CA ILE A 44 -9.39 4.77 -28.89
C ILE A 44 -8.98 5.51 -27.61
N ASP A 45 -9.64 6.63 -27.31
CA ASP A 45 -9.33 7.44 -26.13
C ASP A 45 -9.54 6.65 -24.84
N ALA A 46 -10.65 5.89 -24.75
CA ALA A 46 -10.90 4.99 -23.63
C ALA A 46 -9.84 3.88 -23.50
N LEU A 47 -9.38 3.30 -24.61
CA LEU A 47 -8.33 2.29 -24.61
C LEU A 47 -6.99 2.88 -24.11
N ARG A 48 -6.59 4.04 -24.62
CA ARG A 48 -5.38 4.73 -24.18
C ARG A 48 -5.45 5.13 -22.71
N GLN A 49 -6.60 5.64 -22.25
CA GLN A 49 -6.82 5.96 -20.84
C GLN A 49 -6.65 4.72 -19.95
N ARG A 50 -7.18 3.56 -20.37
CA ARG A 50 -6.98 2.28 -19.66
C ARG A 50 -5.52 1.84 -19.64
N LEU A 51 -4.80 1.95 -20.77
CA LEU A 51 -3.37 1.62 -20.83
C LEU A 51 -2.53 2.56 -19.96
N ALA A 52 -2.91 3.83 -19.85
CA ALA A 52 -2.23 4.81 -19.01
C ALA A 52 -2.48 4.57 -17.52
N SER A 53 -3.74 4.28 -17.14
CA SER A 53 -4.15 4.14 -15.73
C SER A 53 -3.86 2.76 -15.15
N ASP A 54 -3.58 1.75 -15.97
CA ASP A 54 -3.33 0.40 -15.50
C ASP A 54 -2.14 0.34 -14.52
N ARG A 55 -2.32 -0.39 -13.42
CA ARG A 55 -1.33 -0.54 -12.35
C ARG A 55 -1.12 -2.02 -12.09
N LEU A 56 0.14 -2.43 -11.95
CA LEU A 56 0.44 -3.77 -11.48
C LEU A 56 0.23 -3.83 -9.96
N VAL A 57 -0.77 -4.60 -9.54
CA VAL A 57 -1.05 -4.85 -8.11
C VAL A 57 -0.55 -6.24 -7.74
N LEU A 58 0.32 -6.30 -6.74
CA LEU A 58 0.84 -7.56 -6.19
C LEU A 58 0.29 -7.78 -4.77
N ALA A 59 -0.57 -8.78 -4.61
CA ALA A 59 -1.12 -9.15 -3.31
C ALA A 59 -0.29 -10.28 -2.67
N PHE A 60 0.33 -10.00 -1.53
CA PHE A 60 1.05 -11.01 -0.75
C PHE A 60 0.13 -11.57 0.34
N VAL A 61 -0.32 -12.81 0.16
CA VAL A 61 -1.21 -13.52 1.08
C VAL A 61 -0.49 -14.73 1.67
N ALA A 62 -0.46 -14.81 3.00
CA ALA A 62 0.14 -15.93 3.73
C ALA A 62 -0.45 -15.98 5.15
N GLU A 63 -0.35 -17.14 5.81
CA GLU A 63 -0.67 -17.25 7.25
C GLU A 63 0.26 -16.37 8.09
N PHE A 64 -0.14 -16.10 9.33
CA PHE A 64 0.63 -15.27 10.25
C PHE A 64 2.08 -15.79 10.41
N SER A 65 3.05 -14.88 10.33
CA SER A 65 4.48 -15.16 10.51
C SER A 65 5.10 -16.18 9.53
N ARG A 66 4.60 -16.28 8.29
CA ARG A 66 5.19 -17.12 7.22
C ARG A 66 6.18 -16.38 6.29
N GLY A 67 6.85 -15.33 6.77
CA GLY A 67 7.90 -14.65 6.01
C GLY A 67 7.41 -13.74 4.87
N LYS A 68 6.16 -13.27 4.90
CA LYS A 68 5.63 -12.29 3.93
C LYS A 68 6.48 -11.02 3.89
N SER A 69 6.77 -10.43 5.06
CA SER A 69 7.60 -9.23 5.15
C SER A 69 9.04 -9.48 4.73
N GLU A 70 9.62 -10.66 5.02
CA GLU A 70 10.93 -11.06 4.49
C GLU A 70 10.94 -11.11 2.96
N LEU A 71 9.91 -11.70 2.33
CA LEU A 71 9.82 -11.76 0.87
C LEU A 71 9.73 -10.37 0.26
N ILE A 72 8.93 -9.46 0.84
CA ILE A 72 8.84 -8.08 0.36
C ILE A 72 10.19 -7.37 0.51
N ASN A 73 10.89 -7.55 1.64
CA ASN A 73 12.26 -7.04 1.82
C ASN A 73 13.23 -7.58 0.76
N ALA A 74 13.17 -8.87 0.45
CA ALA A 74 14.03 -9.48 -0.56
C ALA A 74 13.71 -9.04 -2.00
N ILE A 75 12.46 -8.69 -2.30
CA ILE A 75 12.06 -8.23 -3.63
C ILE A 75 12.40 -6.75 -3.84
N PHE A 76 12.06 -5.89 -2.87
CA PHE A 76 12.11 -4.43 -3.06
C PHE A 76 13.26 -3.73 -2.34
N PHE A 77 13.86 -4.37 -1.34
CA PHE A 77 14.85 -3.76 -0.45
C PHE A 77 16.13 -4.61 -0.30
N ALA A 78 16.41 -5.51 -1.25
CA ALA A 78 17.55 -6.43 -1.17
C ALA A 78 18.90 -5.69 -1.02
N ASP A 79 19.04 -4.55 -1.71
CA ASP A 79 20.26 -3.76 -1.73
C ASP A 79 20.39 -2.82 -0.51
N ALA A 80 19.38 -2.74 0.36
CA ALA A 80 19.41 -1.87 1.53
C ALA A 80 20.38 -2.34 2.63
N GLY A 81 20.92 -3.56 2.51
CA GLY A 81 21.85 -4.15 3.49
C GLY A 81 21.23 -4.43 4.87
N ARG A 82 19.93 -4.18 5.05
CA ARG A 82 19.17 -4.40 6.28
C ARG A 82 17.69 -4.63 5.97
N ARG A 83 16.95 -5.12 6.97
CA ARG A 83 15.48 -5.18 6.88
C ARG A 83 14.91 -3.77 6.96
N VAL A 84 14.19 -3.37 5.91
CA VAL A 84 13.53 -2.08 5.76
C VAL A 84 12.10 -2.18 6.27
N LEU A 85 11.32 -3.13 5.73
CA LEU A 85 10.01 -3.41 6.27
C LEU A 85 10.13 -4.25 7.55
N PRO A 86 9.32 -3.95 8.57
CA PRO A 86 9.28 -4.75 9.76
C PRO A 86 8.82 -6.19 9.52
N ALA A 87 9.58 -7.15 10.05
CA ALA A 87 9.43 -8.56 9.72
C ALA A 87 9.69 -9.52 10.90
N THR A 88 9.80 -8.99 12.13
CA THR A 88 10.10 -9.78 13.32
C THR A 88 8.89 -10.66 13.72
N PRO A 89 9.08 -11.96 14.01
CA PRO A 89 8.01 -12.84 14.51
C PRO A 89 7.31 -12.25 15.74
N GLY A 90 5.98 -12.37 15.80
CA GLY A 90 5.17 -11.79 16.89
C GLY A 90 5.03 -10.27 16.87
N ARG A 91 5.71 -9.58 15.94
CA ARG A 91 5.60 -8.12 15.69
C ARG A 91 5.51 -7.83 14.19
N THR A 92 4.85 -8.74 13.46
CA THR A 92 4.47 -8.50 12.06
C THR A 92 3.40 -7.42 12.05
N THR A 93 3.44 -6.53 11.06
CA THR A 93 2.55 -5.39 10.89
C THR A 93 1.09 -5.74 11.18
N MET A 94 0.52 -5.16 12.24
CA MET A 94 -0.90 -5.32 12.60
C MET A 94 -1.82 -4.51 11.66
N CYS A 95 -1.22 -3.63 10.87
CA CYS A 95 -1.87 -2.85 9.82
C CYS A 95 -1.33 -3.34 8.48
N PRO A 96 -2.18 -3.79 7.56
CA PRO A 96 -1.82 -4.03 6.18
C PRO A 96 -1.18 -2.78 5.58
N VAL A 97 -0.05 -3.02 4.93
CA VAL A 97 0.78 -1.98 4.33
C VAL A 97 0.62 -2.09 2.83
N GLU A 98 0.17 -1.01 2.22
CA GLU A 98 0.23 -0.83 0.79
C GLU A 98 1.54 -0.10 0.45
N LEU A 99 2.28 -0.64 -0.52
CA LEU A 99 3.40 0.06 -1.13
C LEU A 99 2.97 0.43 -2.55
N SER A 100 2.90 1.72 -2.82
CA SER A 100 2.52 2.27 -4.12
C SER A 100 3.57 3.26 -4.61
N TRP A 101 3.56 3.51 -5.91
CA TRP A 101 4.40 4.50 -6.56
C TRP A 101 3.53 5.53 -7.26
N ASP A 102 3.80 6.79 -7.01
CA ASP A 102 3.15 7.93 -7.64
C ASP A 102 4.21 9.01 -7.90
N ALA A 103 4.37 9.40 -9.16
CA ALA A 103 5.38 10.38 -9.58
C ALA A 103 5.05 11.80 -9.09
N GLU A 104 3.77 12.08 -8.81
CA GLU A 104 3.30 13.40 -8.39
C GLU A 104 3.40 13.60 -6.87
N GLN A 105 3.74 12.54 -6.12
CA GLN A 105 3.81 12.59 -4.67
C GLN A 105 5.25 12.41 -4.15
N PRO A 106 5.65 13.17 -3.11
CA PRO A 106 6.94 12.94 -2.45
C PRO A 106 6.94 11.59 -1.72
N ALA A 107 8.08 10.92 -1.66
CA ALA A 107 8.20 9.66 -0.94
C ALA A 107 7.81 9.84 0.55
N GLY A 108 6.85 9.04 1.02
CA GLY A 108 6.34 9.18 2.38
C GLY A 108 5.51 7.98 2.82
N VAL A 109 5.29 7.88 4.13
CA VAL A 109 4.32 6.98 4.74
C VAL A 109 3.10 7.79 5.14
N SER A 110 1.92 7.36 4.69
CA SER A 110 0.64 7.90 5.13
C SER A 110 0.05 6.96 6.18
N LEU A 111 -0.18 7.48 7.39
CA LEU A 111 -0.67 6.71 8.53
C LEU A 111 -2.03 7.25 8.97
N LEU A 112 -3.06 6.41 8.97
CA LEU A 112 -4.38 6.78 9.43
C LEU A 112 -4.51 6.48 10.93
N PRO A 113 -4.72 7.48 11.81
CA PRO A 113 -4.85 7.25 13.25
C PRO A 113 -5.94 6.25 13.62
N ILE A 114 -5.71 5.41 14.63
CA ILE A 114 -6.63 4.32 15.00
C ILE A 114 -8.00 4.80 15.51
N ASP A 115 -8.02 5.95 16.18
CA ASP A 115 -9.22 6.62 16.69
C ASP A 115 -10.23 6.97 15.59
N THR A 116 -9.80 7.02 14.32
CA THR A 116 -10.70 7.15 13.18
C THR A 116 -11.70 6.00 13.07
N ARG A 117 -11.48 4.85 13.72
CA ARG A 117 -12.48 3.78 13.85
C ARG A 117 -13.73 4.22 14.63
N LEU A 118 -13.60 5.21 15.51
CA LEU A 118 -14.72 5.78 16.27
C LEU A 118 -15.54 6.78 15.44
N LYS A 119 -15.04 7.17 14.26
CA LYS A 119 -15.73 8.07 13.34
C LYS A 119 -16.65 7.27 12.41
N THR A 120 -17.73 7.91 11.95
CA THR A 120 -18.69 7.31 11.01
C THR A 120 -18.19 7.23 9.56
N LEU A 121 -17.06 7.87 9.25
CA LEU A 121 -16.50 7.89 7.89
C LEU A 121 -15.95 6.51 7.49
N SER A 122 -16.28 6.11 6.27
CA SER A 122 -15.70 4.95 5.60
C SER A 122 -14.23 5.19 5.23
N LEU A 123 -13.49 4.11 4.96
CA LEU A 123 -12.10 4.22 4.48
C LEU A 123 -12.00 4.93 3.13
N ALA A 124 -12.99 4.77 2.25
CA ALA A 124 -13.05 5.48 0.98
C ALA A 124 -13.15 7.00 1.19
N GLU A 125 -14.01 7.45 2.11
CA GLU A 125 -14.14 8.87 2.44
C GLU A 125 -12.90 9.43 3.16
N LEU A 126 -12.22 8.60 3.97
CA LEU A 126 -10.99 9.01 4.66
C LEU A 126 -9.80 9.13 3.70
N ARG A 127 -9.72 8.33 2.63
CA ARG A 127 -8.68 8.45 1.59
C ARG A 127 -8.70 9.82 0.91
N GLU A 128 -9.88 10.40 0.72
CA GLU A 128 -10.07 11.73 0.12
C GLU A 128 -9.79 12.89 1.10
N LYS A 129 -9.37 12.61 2.35
CA LYS A 129 -9.16 13.61 3.42
C LYS A 129 -7.72 13.58 3.93
N PRO A 130 -6.74 14.09 3.17
CA PRO A 130 -5.32 14.01 3.52
C PRO A 130 -4.99 14.60 4.90
N ASP A 131 -5.73 15.61 5.36
CA ASP A 131 -5.53 16.24 6.68
C ASP A 131 -5.80 15.29 7.87
N LEU A 132 -6.53 14.20 7.65
CA LEU A 132 -6.78 13.17 8.66
C LEU A 132 -5.67 12.12 8.72
N TRP A 133 -4.71 12.16 7.79
CA TRP A 133 -3.57 11.26 7.73
C TRP A 133 -2.33 11.94 8.30
N ARG A 134 -1.59 11.18 9.10
CA ARG A 134 -0.24 11.59 9.51
C ARG A 134 0.73 11.16 8.42
N ARG A 135 1.39 12.14 7.79
CA ARG A 135 2.45 11.87 6.81
C ARG A 135 3.83 11.92 7.46
N ILE A 136 4.67 10.96 7.12
CA ILE A 136 6.09 10.92 7.50
C ILE A 136 6.90 10.86 6.22
N GLU A 137 7.89 11.73 6.08
CA GLU A 137 8.80 11.72 4.93
C GLU A 137 9.67 10.46 4.94
N LEU A 138 9.90 9.87 3.76
CA LEU A 138 10.76 8.71 3.60
C LEU A 138 12.13 9.12 3.06
N PRO A 139 13.20 9.01 3.86
CA PRO A 139 14.58 9.27 3.40
C PRO A 139 15.08 8.07 2.59
N VAL A 140 14.66 7.99 1.32
CA VAL A 140 14.89 6.83 0.43
C VAL A 140 16.37 6.56 0.10
N LEU A 141 17.26 7.53 0.31
CA LEU A 141 18.70 7.38 0.07
C LEU A 141 19.45 6.79 1.26
N GLU A 142 18.84 6.77 2.45
CA GLU A 142 19.49 6.37 3.70
C GLU A 142 18.77 5.16 4.29
N ALA A 143 19.27 3.95 3.99
CA ALA A 143 18.63 2.69 4.38
C ALA A 143 18.28 2.60 5.88
N ALA A 144 19.14 3.17 6.75
CA ALA A 144 18.90 3.18 8.18
C ALA A 144 17.70 4.04 8.58
N GLN A 145 17.63 5.25 8.04
CA GLN A 145 16.54 6.19 8.31
C GLN A 145 15.23 5.73 7.64
N LEU A 146 15.32 5.12 6.45
CA LEU A 146 14.19 4.50 5.77
C LEU A 146 13.57 3.39 6.64
N ALA A 147 14.39 2.50 7.20
CA ALA A 147 13.93 1.44 8.08
C ALA A 147 13.33 1.98 9.40
N GLU A 148 13.86 3.09 9.92
CA GLU A 148 13.34 3.76 11.11
C GLU A 148 11.97 4.39 10.83
N ALA A 149 11.82 5.14 9.74
CA ALA A 149 10.55 5.73 9.34
C ALA A 149 9.48 4.65 9.09
N LEU A 150 9.85 3.56 8.41
CA LEU A 150 8.96 2.41 8.20
C LEU A 150 8.72 1.57 9.46
N ALA A 151 9.43 1.79 10.56
CA ALA A 151 9.09 1.14 11.83
C ALA A 151 7.82 1.73 12.45
N GLU A 152 7.44 2.96 12.10
CA GLU A 152 6.25 3.63 12.65
C GLU A 152 4.97 2.83 12.36
N VAL A 153 4.88 2.11 11.24
CA VAL A 153 3.70 1.28 10.89
C VAL A 153 3.38 0.19 11.93
N LYS A 154 4.33 -0.17 12.80
CA LYS A 154 4.14 -1.14 13.89
C LYS A 154 3.77 -0.49 15.22
N ARG A 155 3.69 0.84 15.29
CA ARG A 155 3.52 1.54 16.56
C ARG A 155 2.21 1.11 17.22
N THR A 156 2.28 0.89 18.52
CA THR A 156 1.17 0.51 19.38
C THR A 156 0.96 1.54 20.48
N SER A 157 -0.21 1.49 21.11
CA SER A 157 -0.52 2.22 22.34
C SER A 157 -1.15 1.29 23.35
N GLN A 158 -0.92 1.57 24.63
CA GLN A 158 -1.66 0.95 25.73
C GLN A 158 -2.96 1.72 25.91
N VAL A 159 -4.09 1.01 25.95
CA VAL A 159 -5.42 1.59 26.14
C VAL A 159 -6.19 0.85 27.21
N SER A 160 -7.22 1.50 27.76
CA SER A 160 -8.15 0.84 28.69
C SER A 160 -8.94 -0.26 27.97
N LEU A 161 -9.49 -1.22 28.73
CA LEU A 161 -10.37 -2.25 28.16
C LEU A 161 -11.60 -1.65 27.47
N ASP A 162 -12.17 -0.58 28.02
CA ASP A 162 -13.35 0.06 27.45
C ASP A 162 -13.04 0.75 26.12
N GLU A 163 -11.88 1.41 26.03
CA GLU A 163 -11.40 1.98 24.77
C GLU A 163 -11.09 0.89 23.74
N ALA A 164 -10.45 -0.21 24.16
CA ALA A 164 -10.22 -1.35 23.27
C ALA A 164 -11.52 -1.95 22.74
N ARG A 165 -12.59 -2.02 23.55
CA ARG A 165 -13.93 -2.44 23.11
C ARG A 165 -14.48 -1.48 22.06
N GLN A 166 -14.43 -0.17 22.31
CA GLN A 166 -14.91 0.84 21.37
C GLN A 166 -14.15 0.82 20.03
N LEU A 167 -12.84 0.57 20.08
CA LEU A 167 -12.00 0.42 18.89
C LEU A 167 -12.16 -0.94 18.19
N GLY A 168 -12.94 -1.86 18.76
CA GLY A 168 -13.19 -3.19 18.21
C GLY A 168 -12.00 -4.17 18.34
N PHE A 169 -11.14 -3.97 19.34
CA PHE A 169 -10.02 -4.87 19.67
C PHE A 169 -10.28 -5.75 20.90
N TRP A 170 -11.44 -5.62 21.56
CA TRP A 170 -11.81 -6.43 22.71
C TRP A 170 -13.24 -6.98 22.57
N ASN A 171 -13.41 -8.29 22.73
CA ASN A 171 -14.69 -8.99 22.72
C ASN A 171 -14.79 -9.98 23.89
N ASP A 172 -15.75 -9.77 24.79
CA ASP A 172 -15.96 -10.63 25.95
C ASP A 172 -16.57 -12.01 25.59
N GLU A 173 -17.21 -12.14 24.43
CA GLU A 173 -17.77 -13.41 23.92
C GLU A 173 -16.69 -14.31 23.28
N HIS A 174 -15.57 -13.73 22.87
CA HIS A 174 -14.45 -14.45 22.24
C HIS A 174 -13.10 -14.12 22.93
N PRO A 175 -12.91 -14.50 24.21
CA PRO A 175 -11.74 -14.11 24.98
C PRO A 175 -10.41 -14.56 24.39
N GLN A 176 -10.39 -15.66 23.63
CA GLN A 176 -9.21 -16.21 22.96
C GLN A 176 -8.65 -15.31 21.85
N ASP A 177 -9.48 -14.43 21.29
CA ASP A 177 -9.09 -13.52 20.20
C ASP A 177 -8.60 -12.16 20.72
N ASN A 178 -8.74 -11.91 22.03
CA ASN A 178 -8.37 -10.65 22.63
C ASN A 178 -6.85 -10.50 22.78
N PRO A 179 -6.32 -9.26 22.68
CA PRO A 179 -4.93 -8.99 22.98
C PRO A 179 -4.61 -9.33 24.45
N PRO A 180 -3.37 -9.74 24.76
CA PRO A 180 -2.95 -9.98 26.14
C PRO A 180 -3.14 -8.72 27.00
N ARG A 181 -3.62 -8.93 28.23
CA ARG A 181 -3.73 -7.86 29.23
C ARG A 181 -2.39 -7.63 29.93
N ALA A 182 -2.02 -6.37 30.10
CA ALA A 182 -0.90 -5.96 30.92
C ALA A 182 -1.24 -6.05 32.42
N SER A 183 -0.22 -5.96 33.27
CA SER A 183 -0.36 -6.10 34.73
C SER A 183 -1.19 -5.00 35.39
N ASP A 184 -1.28 -3.83 34.75
CA ASP A 184 -2.08 -2.66 35.15
C ASP A 184 -3.50 -2.69 34.57
N GLY A 185 -3.86 -3.73 33.81
CA GLY A 185 -5.18 -3.92 33.21
C GLY A 185 -5.37 -3.24 31.85
N THR A 186 -4.36 -2.60 31.28
CA THR A 186 -4.43 -2.08 29.90
C THR A 186 -4.19 -3.18 28.87
N VAL A 187 -4.48 -2.87 27.61
CA VAL A 187 -4.20 -3.75 26.47
C VAL A 187 -3.47 -2.97 25.37
N GLU A 188 -2.60 -3.67 24.65
CA GLU A 188 -1.86 -3.11 23.53
C GLU A 188 -2.72 -3.15 22.25
N VAL A 189 -2.90 -1.99 21.60
CA VAL A 189 -3.62 -1.86 20.32
C VAL A 189 -2.76 -1.12 19.28
N PRO A 190 -2.98 -1.33 17.96
CA PRO A 190 -2.31 -0.56 16.92
C PRO A 190 -2.59 0.94 17.02
N MET A 191 -1.58 1.78 16.77
CA MET A 191 -1.77 3.23 16.64
C MET A 191 -2.45 3.62 15.32
N TRP A 192 -2.45 2.73 14.33
CA TRP A 192 -2.90 3.02 12.97
C TRP A 192 -4.05 2.12 12.55
N ARG A 193 -5.06 2.70 11.91
CA ARG A 193 -6.17 1.97 11.30
C ARG A 193 -5.71 1.33 9.99
N HIS A 194 -6.14 0.10 9.75
CA HIS A 194 -6.04 -0.52 8.43
C HIS A 194 -6.89 0.27 7.43
N ALA A 195 -6.26 0.79 6.38
CA ALA A 195 -6.91 1.42 5.24
C ALA A 195 -7.01 0.48 4.03
#